data_AF-A0A5A8AFX4-F1
#
_entry.id   AF-A0A5A8AFX4-F1
#
_cell.length_a   1.000
_cell.length_b   1.000
_cell.length_c   1.000
_cell.angle_alpha   90.00
_cell.angle_beta   90.00
_cell.angle_gamma   90.00
#
_symmetry.space_group_name_H-M   'P 1'
#
loop_
_entity.id
_entity.type
_entity.pdbx_description
1 polymer ?
#
loop_
_entity_poly.entity_id
_entity_poly.type
_entity_poly.pdbx_seq_one_letter_code
_entity_poly.pdbx_strand_id
1 'polypeptide(L)'
;MKKLFSFLATGLFAFSFSQTYVKVSFDKNQIENIYKGGQKKFETDLSNNLRYTANTFQANGDFKLSFTISDKGEVANVKLLPELYDKSFEREVKRDIKRMKKYFAGSQNQEVSINLNFGRDLPPSDGRIAFQAREPFAGQAGSR
;
A
#
# COMPACT_ATOMS: atom_id res chain seq x y z
N MET A 1 17.40 -51.42 30.59
CA MET A 1 17.95 -50.75 29.39
C MET A 1 17.04 -49.58 29.04
N LYS A 2 17.66 -48.43 28.68
CA LYS A 2 17.00 -47.14 28.51
C LYS A 2 16.33 -47.01 27.13
N LYS A 3 15.30 -46.15 27.10
CA LYS A 3 14.76 -45.36 25.98
C LYS A 3 13.76 -46.04 25.05
N LEU A 4 12.58 -45.41 24.95
CA LEU A 4 12.07 -44.83 23.71
C LEU A 4 11.07 -43.73 24.12
N PHE A 5 11.55 -42.48 24.09
CA PHE A 5 10.68 -41.31 24.18
C PHE A 5 9.86 -41.29 22.89
N SER A 6 8.56 -41.55 22.99
CA SER A 6 7.65 -41.36 21.87
C SER A 6 7.64 -39.89 21.48
N PHE A 7 8.02 -39.63 20.24
CA PHE A 7 8.10 -38.32 19.62
C PHE A 7 6.71 -37.66 19.59
N LEU A 8 6.49 -36.69 20.47
CA LEU A 8 5.38 -35.74 20.35
C LEU A 8 5.76 -34.68 19.31
N ALA A 9 5.74 -35.07 18.03
CA ALA A 9 5.89 -34.14 16.90
C ALA A 9 4.52 -33.58 16.52
N THR A 10 3.86 -32.87 17.44
CA THR A 10 2.72 -32.02 17.07
C THR A 10 3.28 -30.81 16.35
N GLY A 11 3.13 -30.82 15.02
CA GLY A 11 3.70 -29.86 14.10
C GLY A 11 3.42 -28.41 14.48
N LEU A 12 4.49 -27.63 14.59
CA LEU A 12 4.42 -26.18 14.47
C LEU A 12 4.07 -25.87 13.01
N PHE A 13 2.78 -25.84 12.69
CA PHE A 13 2.31 -25.11 11.51
C PHE A 13 2.64 -23.63 11.76
N ALA A 14 3.85 -23.21 11.37
CA ALA A 14 4.17 -21.82 11.24
C ALA A 14 3.20 -21.26 10.19
N PHE A 15 2.18 -20.52 10.64
CA PHE A 15 1.37 -19.71 9.74
C PHE A 15 2.31 -18.66 9.15
N SER A 16 2.89 -18.96 7.99
CA SER A 16 3.57 -17.99 7.14
C SER A 16 2.52 -17.04 6.59
N PHE A 17 2.06 -16.09 7.41
CA PHE A 17 1.23 -15.01 6.93
C PHE A 17 2.07 -14.17 5.98
N SER A 18 1.83 -14.31 4.67
CA SER A 18 2.37 -13.41 3.67
C SER A 18 1.86 -12.00 3.97
N GLN A 19 2.75 -11.11 4.41
CA GLN A 19 2.42 -9.72 4.66
C GLN A 19 2.42 -8.98 3.32
N THR A 20 1.31 -8.32 3.01
CA THR A 20 1.17 -7.45 1.85
C THR A 20 1.91 -6.14 2.13
N TYR A 21 2.88 -5.80 1.30
CA TYR A 21 3.52 -4.49 1.33
C TYR A 21 2.72 -3.52 0.45
N VAL A 22 2.80 -2.23 0.79
CA VAL A 22 2.15 -1.17 0.02
C VAL A 22 3.22 -0.17 -0.39
N LYS A 23 3.60 -0.19 -1.66
CA LYS A 23 4.48 0.84 -2.23
C LYS A 23 3.61 2.03 -2.64
N VAL A 24 4.05 3.22 -2.22
CA VAL A 24 3.33 4.48 -2.45
C VAL A 24 4.18 5.38 -3.33
N SER A 25 3.59 6.05 -4.32
CA SER A 25 4.29 7.02 -5.17
C SER A 25 3.39 8.22 -5.49
N PHE A 26 3.93 9.43 -5.40
CA PHE A 26 3.17 10.69 -5.45
C PHE A 26 4.07 11.88 -5.82
N ASP A 27 3.46 13.03 -6.11
CA ASP A 27 4.18 14.30 -6.26
C ASP A 27 4.68 14.76 -4.88
N LYS A 28 6.00 14.69 -4.71
CA LYS A 28 6.69 15.03 -3.47
C LYS A 28 6.51 16.49 -3.08
N ASN A 29 6.54 17.42 -4.05
CA ASN A 29 6.41 18.84 -3.79
C ASN A 29 4.99 19.18 -3.34
N GLN A 30 3.99 18.49 -3.91
CA GLN A 30 2.61 18.63 -3.47
C GLN A 30 2.46 18.18 -2.02
N ILE A 31 2.92 16.96 -1.68
CA ILE A 31 2.74 16.41 -0.33
C ILE A 31 3.50 17.20 0.74
N GLU A 32 4.70 17.69 0.43
CA GLU A 32 5.54 18.45 1.36
C GLU A 32 4.80 19.66 1.96
N ASN A 33 3.99 20.34 1.14
CA ASN A 33 3.29 21.56 1.54
C ASN A 33 1.98 21.31 2.30
N ILE A 34 1.46 20.08 2.28
CA ILE A 34 0.05 19.80 2.63
C ILE A 34 -0.07 18.73 3.72
N TYR A 35 1.04 18.10 4.10
CA TYR A 35 1.08 17.08 5.14
C TYR A 35 2.10 17.44 6.22
N LYS A 36 1.62 17.58 7.45
CA LYS A 36 2.46 17.86 8.62
C LYS A 36 3.47 16.73 8.80
N GLY A 37 4.76 17.06 8.69
CA GLY A 37 5.87 16.09 8.73
C GLY A 37 6.41 15.68 7.36
N GLY A 38 5.90 16.28 6.28
CA GLY A 38 6.45 16.18 4.93
C GLY A 38 6.25 14.81 4.27
N GLN A 39 6.89 14.64 3.12
CA GLN A 39 6.75 13.47 2.25
C GLN A 39 6.99 12.12 2.95
N LYS A 40 8.03 12.02 3.77
CA LYS A 40 8.45 10.75 4.39
C LYS A 40 7.43 10.27 5.43
N LYS A 41 6.89 11.22 6.22
CA LYS A 41 5.87 10.90 7.20
C LYS A 41 4.57 10.50 6.51
N PHE A 42 4.18 11.20 5.44
CA PHE A 42 3.01 10.85 4.64
C PHE A 42 3.11 9.41 4.09
N GLU A 43 4.23 9.07 3.46
CA GLU A 43 4.48 7.73 2.91
C GLU A 43 4.38 6.65 4.00
N THR A 44 5.01 6.90 5.16
CA THR A 44 5.01 5.97 6.30
C THR A 44 3.61 5.81 6.89
N ASP A 45 2.89 6.89 7.13
CA ASP A 45 1.53 6.84 7.69
C ASP A 45 0.57 6.14 6.73
N LEU A 46 0.64 6.47 5.44
CA LEU A 46 -0.25 5.91 4.42
C LEU A 46 -0.02 4.41 4.24
N SER A 47 1.23 4.00 4.01
CA SER A 47 1.58 2.59 3.85
C SER A 47 1.21 1.76 5.08
N ASN A 48 1.44 2.28 6.29
CA ASN A 48 1.06 1.59 7.53
C ASN A 48 -0.45 1.45 7.71
N ASN A 49 -1.23 2.49 7.40
CA ASN A 49 -2.69 2.41 7.49
C ASN A 49 -3.24 1.40 6.47
N LEU A 50 -2.76 1.45 5.22
CA LEU A 50 -3.21 0.57 4.15
C LEU A 50 -2.79 -0.89 4.34
N ARG A 51 -1.69 -1.16 5.06
CA ARG A 51 -1.18 -2.53 5.25
C ARG A 51 -2.22 -3.47 5.87
N TYR A 52 -2.99 -3.02 6.86
CA TYR A 52 -4.03 -3.85 7.46
C TYR A 52 -5.11 -4.22 6.43
N THR A 53 -5.65 -3.21 5.75
CA THR A 53 -6.64 -3.38 4.69
C THR A 53 -6.12 -4.29 3.57
N ALA A 54 -4.89 -4.05 3.11
CA ALA A 54 -4.24 -4.87 2.11
C ALA A 54 -4.18 -6.36 2.50
N ASN A 55 -3.82 -6.65 3.76
CA ASN A 55 -3.78 -8.01 4.28
C ASN A 55 -5.17 -8.65 4.39
N THR A 56 -6.15 -7.92 4.94
CA THR A 56 -7.52 -8.44 5.11
C THR A 56 -8.17 -8.82 3.79
N PHE A 57 -7.95 -8.01 2.75
CA PHE A 57 -8.53 -8.24 1.42
C PHE A 57 -7.61 -9.04 0.48
N GLN A 58 -6.42 -9.44 0.96
CA GLN A 58 -5.38 -10.07 0.13
C GLN A 58 -5.11 -9.27 -1.16
N ALA A 59 -5.06 -7.93 -1.02
CA ALA A 59 -4.96 -7.00 -2.13
C ALA A 59 -3.65 -7.23 -2.90
N ASN A 60 -3.73 -7.18 -4.23
CA ASN A 60 -2.58 -7.31 -5.11
C ASN A 60 -2.80 -6.45 -6.36
N GLY A 61 -1.73 -5.88 -6.89
CA GLY A 61 -1.74 -5.09 -8.11
C GLY A 61 -1.72 -3.59 -7.87
N ASP A 62 -1.89 -2.85 -8.97
CA ASP A 62 -1.76 -1.41 -9.03
C ASP A 62 -3.11 -0.70 -8.91
N PHE A 63 -3.14 0.34 -8.08
CA PHE A 63 -4.28 1.19 -7.87
C PHE A 63 -3.88 2.66 -7.92
N LYS A 64 -4.83 3.50 -8.30
CA LYS A 64 -4.73 4.96 -8.21
C LYS A 64 -5.75 5.46 -7.21
N LEU A 65 -5.26 6.09 -6.15
CA LEU A 65 -6.06 6.74 -5.12
C LEU A 65 -6.04 8.24 -5.36
N SER A 66 -7.20 8.84 -5.57
CA SER A 66 -7.34 10.30 -5.69
C SER A 66 -8.28 10.85 -4.62
N PHE A 67 -8.00 12.03 -4.10
CA PHE A 67 -8.86 12.71 -3.13
C PHE A 67 -8.62 14.21 -3.15
N THR A 68 -9.56 14.98 -2.62
CA THR A 68 -9.41 16.44 -2.47
C THR A 68 -9.11 16.79 -1.02
N ILE A 69 -8.18 17.71 -0.80
CA ILE A 69 -7.96 18.35 0.50
C ILE A 69 -8.54 19.75 0.43
N SER A 70 -9.37 20.12 1.41
CA SER A 70 -9.92 21.46 1.50
C SER A 70 -8.92 22.49 2.07
N ASP A 71 -9.27 23.77 1.96
CA ASP A 71 -8.60 24.88 2.67
C ASP A 71 -8.51 24.72 4.19
N LYS A 72 -9.31 23.82 4.79
CA LYS A 72 -9.29 23.45 6.22
C LYS A 72 -8.52 22.16 6.50
N GLY A 73 -7.96 21.52 5.47
CA GLY A 73 -7.24 20.25 5.59
C GLY A 73 -8.18 19.04 5.66
N GLU A 74 -9.45 19.19 5.28
CA GLU A 74 -10.42 18.09 5.30
C GLU A 74 -10.30 17.25 4.02
N VAL A 75 -10.34 15.93 4.16
CA VAL A 75 -10.28 15.02 3.02
C VAL A 75 -11.68 14.67 2.53
N ALA A 76 -11.92 14.89 1.23
CA ALA A 76 -13.16 14.60 0.53
C ALA A 76 -12.91 13.91 -0.83
N ASN A 77 -13.99 13.51 -1.50
CA ASN A 77 -13.97 12.99 -2.88
C ASN A 77 -12.96 11.85 -3.12
N VAL A 78 -12.77 11.00 -2.12
CA VAL A 78 -11.85 9.86 -2.23
C VAL A 78 -12.36 8.88 -3.28
N LYS A 79 -11.54 8.57 -4.27
CA LYS A 79 -11.80 7.61 -5.35
C LYS A 79 -10.61 6.65 -5.46
N LEU A 80 -10.92 5.39 -5.74
CA LEU A 80 -9.93 4.35 -5.95
C LEU A 80 -10.19 3.74 -7.33
N LEU A 81 -9.13 3.67 -8.14
CA LEU A 81 -9.16 3.07 -9.47
C LEU A 81 -8.18 1.88 -9.53
N PRO A 82 -8.48 0.81 -10.28
CA PRO A 82 -9.73 0.59 -11.03
C PRO A 82 -10.93 0.48 -10.09
N GLU A 83 -12.11 0.83 -10.60
CA GLU A 83 -13.33 0.64 -9.82
C GLU A 83 -13.56 -0.85 -9.58
N LEU A 84 -13.69 -1.23 -8.33
CA LEU A 84 -14.00 -2.60 -7.95
C LEU A 84 -15.51 -2.80 -7.91
N TYR A 85 -15.95 -4.00 -8.28
CA TYR A 85 -17.34 -4.42 -8.11
C TYR A 85 -17.72 -4.44 -6.63
N ASP A 86 -16.91 -5.07 -5.79
CA ASP A 86 -17.07 -5.01 -4.35
C ASP A 86 -16.50 -3.70 -3.79
N LYS A 87 -17.37 -2.92 -3.15
CA LYS A 87 -17.04 -1.62 -2.55
C LYS A 87 -16.48 -1.74 -1.13
N SER A 88 -16.37 -2.95 -0.58
CA SER A 88 -15.82 -3.20 0.76
C SER A 88 -14.37 -2.75 0.90
N PHE A 89 -13.51 -3.10 -0.06
CA PHE A 89 -12.11 -2.67 -0.09
C PHE A 89 -11.99 -1.16 -0.23
N GLU A 90 -12.73 -0.55 -1.16
CA GLU A 90 -12.74 0.90 -1.38
C GLU A 90 -13.17 1.65 -0.11
N ARG A 91 -14.16 1.14 0.62
CA ARG A 91 -14.61 1.71 1.90
C ARG A 91 -13.51 1.68 2.96
N GLU A 92 -12.74 0.61 3.04
CA GLU A 92 -11.64 0.48 4.01
C GLU A 92 -10.46 1.40 3.66
N VAL A 93 -10.10 1.50 2.37
CA VAL A 93 -9.10 2.47 1.89
C VAL A 93 -9.54 3.91 2.22
N LYS A 94 -10.83 4.24 2.02
CA LYS A 94 -11.39 5.54 2.42
C LYS A 94 -11.24 5.79 3.93
N ARG A 95 -11.46 4.76 4.76
CA ARG A 95 -11.30 4.84 6.21
C ARG A 95 -9.85 5.08 6.61
N ASP A 96 -8.91 4.41 5.95
CA ASP A 96 -7.47 4.53 6.21
C ASP A 96 -6.95 5.94 5.94
N ILE A 97 -7.36 6.56 4.82
CA ILE A 97 -7.01 7.95 4.54
C ILE A 97 -7.61 8.91 5.56
N LYS A 98 -8.87 8.70 5.96
CA LYS A 98 -9.53 9.56 6.95
C LYS A 98 -8.87 9.53 8.33
N ARG A 99 -8.16 8.45 8.70
CA ARG A 99 -7.36 8.39 9.94
C ARG A 99 -6.19 9.38 9.93
N MET A 100 -5.72 9.79 8.76
CA MET A 100 -4.63 10.74 8.59
C MET A 100 -5.07 12.21 8.65
N LYS A 101 -6.39 12.48 8.74
CA LYS A 101 -6.98 13.84 8.62
C LYS A 101 -6.25 14.93 9.41
N LYS A 102 -5.84 14.64 10.64
CA LYS A 102 -5.21 15.63 11.55
C LYS A 102 -3.86 16.15 11.07
N TYR A 103 -3.21 15.39 10.18
CA TYR A 103 -1.91 15.72 9.62
C TYR A 103 -2.02 16.53 8.33
N PHE A 104 -3.16 16.53 7.64
CA PHE A 104 -3.32 17.40 6.48
C PHE A 104 -3.39 18.87 6.93
N ALA A 105 -2.63 19.71 6.24
CA ALA A 105 -2.69 21.15 6.37
C ALA A 105 -3.67 21.69 5.32
N GLY A 106 -4.57 22.55 5.78
CA GLY A 106 -5.42 23.33 4.90
C GLY A 106 -4.69 24.61 4.49
N SER A 107 -4.51 24.80 3.19
CA SER A 107 -3.99 26.05 2.63
C SER A 107 -4.79 26.48 1.42
N GLN A 108 -5.17 25.51 0.57
CA GLN A 108 -6.04 25.70 -0.58
C GLN A 108 -6.71 24.38 -0.97
N ASN A 109 -7.80 24.47 -1.72
CA ASN A 109 -8.44 23.30 -2.32
C ASN A 109 -7.51 22.68 -3.35
N GLN A 110 -7.20 21.41 -3.20
CA GLN A 110 -6.29 20.70 -4.11
C GLN A 110 -6.67 19.24 -4.27
N GLU A 111 -6.48 18.73 -5.47
CA GLU A 111 -6.62 17.31 -5.79
C GLU A 111 -5.28 16.62 -5.64
N VAL A 112 -5.25 15.55 -4.86
CA VAL A 112 -4.08 14.72 -4.60
C VAL A 112 -4.29 13.39 -5.31
N SER A 113 -3.26 12.93 -6.00
CA SER A 113 -3.25 11.65 -6.70
C SER A 113 -2.05 10.80 -6.26
N ILE A 114 -2.32 9.60 -5.79
CA ILE A 114 -1.34 8.65 -5.26
C ILE A 114 -1.42 7.34 -6.04
N ASN A 115 -0.28 6.86 -6.51
CA ASN A 115 -0.16 5.51 -7.05
C ASN A 115 0.16 4.55 -5.91
N LEU A 116 -0.59 3.47 -5.84
CA LEU A 116 -0.47 2.40 -4.85
C LEU A 116 -0.14 1.10 -5.58
N ASN A 117 0.92 0.42 -5.17
CA ASN A 117 1.21 -0.94 -5.61
C ASN A 117 1.15 -1.85 -4.39
N PHE A 118 0.15 -2.74 -4.38
CA PHE A 118 0.02 -3.79 -3.36
C PHE A 118 0.69 -5.03 -3.89
N GLY A 119 1.64 -5.57 -3.14
CA GLY A 119 2.28 -6.82 -3.49
C GLY A 119 2.58 -7.67 -2.27
N ARG A 120 2.90 -8.94 -2.53
CA ARG A 120 3.20 -9.94 -1.50
C ARG A 120 4.68 -10.34 -1.43
N ASP A 121 5.45 -9.94 -2.43
CA ASP A 121 6.89 -10.18 -2.50
C ASP A 121 7.65 -9.19 -1.62
N LEU A 122 8.58 -9.64 -0.80
CA LEU A 122 9.40 -8.69 -0.05
C LEU A 122 10.17 -7.80 -1.04
N PRO A 123 10.10 -6.45 -0.96
CA PRO A 123 11.13 -5.65 -1.60
C PRO A 123 12.48 -6.12 -1.01
N PRO A 124 13.48 -6.45 -1.84
CA PRO A 124 14.75 -6.97 -1.34
C PRO A 124 15.34 -6.01 -0.32
N SER A 125 15.61 -6.51 0.89
CA SER A 125 16.07 -5.67 2.01
C SER A 125 17.46 -5.08 1.78
N ASP A 126 18.20 -5.57 0.79
CA ASP A 126 19.59 -5.23 0.49
C ASP A 126 19.79 -4.60 -0.90
N GLY A 127 18.72 -4.23 -1.60
CA GLY A 127 18.80 -3.63 -2.94
C GLY A 127 19.15 -4.60 -4.07
N ARG A 128 19.27 -5.91 -3.80
CA ARG A 128 19.46 -6.91 -4.85
C ARG A 128 18.09 -7.29 -5.43
N ILE A 129 17.72 -6.64 -6.52
CA ILE A 129 16.54 -6.98 -7.32
C ILE A 129 16.58 -8.49 -7.61
N ALA A 130 15.59 -9.24 -7.12
CA ALA A 130 15.41 -10.62 -7.50
C ALA A 130 15.19 -10.67 -9.01
N PHE A 131 16.11 -11.32 -9.73
CA PHE A 131 16.12 -11.50 -11.19
C PHE A 131 14.90 -12.28 -11.76
N GLN A 132 13.78 -12.36 -11.04
CA GLN A 132 12.63 -13.18 -11.39
C GLN A 132 11.42 -12.39 -11.93
N ALA A 133 11.43 -11.06 -11.89
CA ALA A 133 10.44 -10.27 -12.61
C ALA A 133 10.85 -10.16 -14.09
N ARG A 134 10.38 -11.10 -14.91
CA ARG A 134 10.28 -10.86 -16.36
C ARG A 134 9.43 -9.61 -16.54
N GLU A 135 10.02 -8.56 -17.09
CA GLU A 135 9.33 -7.39 -17.66
C GLU A 135 8.16 -7.87 -18.53
N PRO A 136 6.88 -7.62 -18.17
CA PRO A 136 5.75 -8.03 -19.00
C PRO A 136 5.66 -7.26 -20.32
N PHE A 137 6.51 -6.24 -20.54
CA PHE A 137 6.38 -5.28 -21.64
C PHE A 137 7.65 -5.05 -22.48
N ALA A 138 8.74 -5.80 -22.27
CA ALA A 138 9.96 -5.68 -23.08
C ALA A 138 9.89 -6.42 -24.45
N GLY A 139 8.72 -6.49 -25.07
CA GLY A 139 8.47 -7.31 -26.26
C GLY A 139 7.51 -6.73 -27.30
N GLN A 140 7.28 -5.42 -27.32
CA GLN A 140 6.52 -4.77 -28.39
C GLN A 140 7.10 -3.41 -28.80
N ALA A 141 8.31 -3.44 -29.34
CA ALA A 141 8.81 -2.45 -30.28
C ALA A 141 9.81 -3.19 -31.18
N GLY A 142 9.74 -3.22 -32.50
CA GLY A 142 8.74 -2.80 -33.46
C GLY A 142 9.20 -3.39 -34.78
N SER A 143 8.26 -3.84 -35.60
CA SER A 143 8.52 -4.16 -37.00
C SER A 143 8.94 -2.89 -37.74
N ARG A 144 10.14 -2.91 -38.34
CA ARG A 144 10.49 -2.26 -39.60
C ARG A 144 11.86 -2.75 -40.04
#